data_AF-A0A4R3ND45-F1
#
_entry.id   AF-A0A4R3ND45-F1
#
_cell.length_a   1.000
_cell.length_b   1.000
_cell.length_c   1.000
_cell.angle_alpha   90.00
_cell.angle_beta   90.00
_cell.angle_gamma   90.00
#
_symmetry.space_group_name_H-M   'P 1'
#
loop_
_entity.id
_entity.type
_entity.pdbx_description
1 polymer ?
#
loop_
_entity_poly.entity_id
_entity_poly.type
_entity_poly.pdbx_seq_one_letter_code
_entity_poly.pdbx_strand_id
1 'polypeptide(L)'
;MDDANTKFHNLINFYGGNIEAAQLLRRYYWLSLGLMNQSGRDARFAERVTSEHHMMIDAFHKRDAATARQVAEQHVKTTLHDVLAAFEKLQKDRRSK
;
A
#
# COMPACT_ATOMS: atom_id res chain seq x y z
N MET A 1 5.96 -5.60 10.82
CA MET A 1 5.67 -4.51 9.86
C MET A 1 4.19 -4.36 9.57
N ASP A 2 3.40 -5.44 9.43
CA ASP A 2 1.99 -5.36 8.98
C ASP A 2 1.02 -4.62 9.91
N ASP A 3 1.24 -4.68 11.23
CA ASP A 3 0.41 -3.96 12.20
C ASP A 3 0.60 -2.43 12.12
N ALA A 4 1.85 -1.96 11.96
CA ALA A 4 2.15 -0.53 11.86
C ALA A 4 1.64 0.09 10.55
N ASN A 5 1.78 -0.63 9.43
CA ASN A 5 1.27 -0.16 8.14
C ASN A 5 -0.26 0.01 8.15
N THR A 6 -0.96 -1.00 8.66
CA THR A 6 -2.42 -0.96 8.78
C THR A 6 -2.88 0.17 9.70
N LYS A 7 -2.19 0.35 10.84
CA LYS A 7 -2.46 1.47 11.76
C LYS A 7 -2.25 2.83 11.10
N PHE A 8 -1.17 2.99 10.34
CA PHE A 8 -0.88 4.23 9.61
C PHE A 8 -1.99 4.55 8.60
N HIS A 9 -2.37 3.59 7.76
CA HIS A 9 -3.45 3.80 6.79
C HIS A 9 -4.80 4.09 7.45
N ASN A 10 -5.14 3.42 8.55
CA ASN A 10 -6.37 3.70 9.28
C ASN A 10 -6.37 5.12 9.87
N LEU A 11 -5.24 5.55 10.44
CA LEU A 11 -5.07 6.90 10.98
C LEU A 11 -5.30 7.96 9.90
N ILE A 12 -4.57 7.90 8.78
CA ILE A 12 -4.64 8.94 7.74
C ILE A 12 -6.01 9.00 7.06
N ASN A 13 -6.68 7.85 6.85
CA ASN A 13 -7.99 7.84 6.19
C ASN A 13 -9.11 8.30 7.12
N PHE A 14 -9.02 7.96 8.41
CA PHE A 14 -9.97 8.45 9.41
C PHE A 14 -9.90 9.98 9.57
N TYR A 15 -8.70 10.52 9.80
CA TYR A 15 -8.53 11.97 9.95
C TYR A 15 -8.71 12.74 8.64
N GLY A 16 -8.43 12.10 7.49
CA GLY A 16 -8.71 12.67 6.16
C GLY A 16 -10.19 12.66 5.78
N GLY A 17 -11.07 12.11 6.62
CA GLY A 17 -12.51 12.03 6.34
C GLY A 17 -12.88 11.05 5.21
N ASN A 18 -11.98 10.14 4.83
CA ASN A 18 -12.17 9.20 3.73
C ASN A 18 -12.52 7.80 4.28
N ILE A 19 -13.73 7.70 4.82
CA ILE A 19 -14.20 6.50 5.51
C ILE A 19 -14.35 5.33 4.54
N GLU A 20 -14.76 5.61 3.30
CA GLU A 20 -14.90 4.64 2.23
C GLU A 20 -13.56 3.98 1.88
N ALA A 21 -12.48 4.77 1.80
CA ALA A 21 -11.13 4.22 1.57
C ALA A 21 -10.69 3.33 2.74
N ALA A 22 -10.96 3.72 3.99
CA ALA A 22 -10.67 2.87 5.15
C ALA A 22 -11.44 1.54 5.12
N GLN A 23 -12.70 1.56 4.67
CA GLN A 23 -13.50 0.34 4.51
C GLN A 23 -12.98 -0.58 3.40
N LEU A 24 -12.59 -0.02 2.26
CA LEU A 24 -12.00 -0.78 1.15
C LEU A 24 -10.67 -1.42 1.57
N LEU A 25 -9.80 -0.67 2.26
CA LEU A 25 -8.56 -1.21 2.81
C LEU A 25 -8.86 -2.40 3.72
N ARG A 26 -9.78 -2.24 4.70
CA ARG A 26 -10.14 -3.33 5.61
C ARG A 26 -10.68 -4.57 4.89
N ARG A 27 -11.45 -4.39 3.82
CA ARG A 27 -12.06 -5.49 3.06
C ARG A 27 -11.04 -6.28 2.24
N TYR A 28 -10.09 -5.60 1.62
CA TYR A 28 -9.15 -6.22 0.68
C TYR A 28 -7.75 -6.45 1.23
N TYR A 29 -7.45 -5.96 2.45
CA TYR A 29 -6.13 -6.05 3.06
C TYR A 29 -5.56 -7.47 3.05
N TRP A 30 -6.32 -8.46 3.54
CA TRP A 30 -5.85 -9.84 3.64
C TRP A 30 -5.64 -10.51 2.27
N LEU A 31 -6.43 -10.13 1.26
CA LEU A 31 -6.25 -10.62 -0.10
C LEU A 31 -4.96 -10.07 -0.70
N SER A 32 -4.76 -8.75 -0.62
CA SER A 32 -3.52 -8.10 -1.10
C SER A 32 -2.30 -8.62 -0.36
N LEU A 33 -2.40 -8.83 0.96
CA LEU A 33 -1.34 -9.40 1.78
C LEU A 33 -1.00 -10.84 1.34
N GLY A 34 -2.02 -11.68 1.16
CA GLY A 34 -1.84 -13.07 0.74
C GLY A 34 -1.17 -13.17 -0.64
N LEU A 35 -1.57 -12.33 -1.58
CA LEU A 35 -0.96 -12.26 -2.91
C LEU A 35 0.49 -11.78 -2.83
N MET A 36 0.76 -10.68 -2.13
CA MET A 36 2.11 -10.10 -2.10
C MET A 36 3.12 -10.91 -1.27
N ASN A 37 2.67 -11.64 -0.24
CA ASN A 37 3.52 -12.56 0.51
C ASN A 37 4.03 -13.74 -0.33
N GLN A 38 3.32 -14.12 -1.40
CA GLN A 38 3.70 -15.24 -2.27
C GLN A 38 4.64 -14.83 -3.40
N SER A 39 4.86 -13.53 -3.65
CA SER A 39 5.49 -13.10 -4.90
C SER A 39 6.27 -11.78 -4.88
N GLY A 40 6.30 -10.97 -3.81
CA GLY A 40 6.89 -9.63 -3.97
C GLY A 40 7.22 -8.78 -2.74
N ARG A 41 7.01 -9.24 -1.50
CA ARG A 41 7.48 -8.50 -0.31
C ARG A 41 8.95 -8.82 -0.01
N ASP A 42 9.83 -8.33 -0.85
CA ASP A 42 11.26 -8.36 -0.62
C ASP A 42 11.74 -7.11 0.15
N ALA A 43 13.04 -7.04 0.42
CA ALA A 43 13.63 -5.90 1.13
C ALA A 43 13.39 -4.57 0.39
N ARG A 44 13.43 -4.58 -0.95
CA ARG A 44 13.22 -3.39 -1.79
C ARG A 44 11.80 -2.86 -1.66
N PHE A 45 10.80 -3.74 -1.62
CA PHE A 45 9.42 -3.34 -1.35
C PHE A 45 9.30 -2.66 0.02
N ALA A 46 9.88 -3.26 1.06
CA ALA A 46 9.80 -2.72 2.42
C ALA A 46 10.50 -1.36 2.55
N GLU A 47 11.67 -1.19 1.94
CA GLU A 47 12.41 0.07 1.89
C GLU A 47 11.61 1.16 1.18
N ARG A 48 11.03 0.84 0.01
CA ARG A 48 10.21 1.78 -0.76
C ARG A 48 8.99 2.25 0.05
N VAL A 49 8.19 1.32 0.58
CA VAL A 49 6.99 1.66 1.35
C VAL A 49 7.35 2.48 2.60
N THR A 50 8.45 2.15 3.27
CA THR A 50 8.93 2.93 4.42
C THR A 50 9.30 4.35 4.02
N SER A 51 10.03 4.51 2.91
CA SER A 51 10.40 5.82 2.38
C SER A 51 9.18 6.66 2.01
N GLU A 52 8.21 6.08 1.29
CA GLU A 52 6.97 6.75 0.89
C GLU A 52 6.15 7.23 2.10
N HIS A 53 6.05 6.42 3.17
CA HIS A 53 5.38 6.86 4.39
C HIS A 53 6.11 8.00 5.08
N HIS A 54 7.44 7.98 5.17
CA HIS A 54 8.19 9.10 5.73
C HIS A 54 8.00 10.38 4.91
N MET A 55 7.99 10.28 3.57
CA MET A 55 7.70 11.43 2.70
C MET A 55 6.30 12.00 2.96
N MET A 56 5.29 11.15 3.17
CA MET A 56 3.94 11.60 3.54
C MET A 56 3.92 12.28 4.91
N ILE A 57 4.60 11.72 5.90
CA ILE A 57 4.70 12.30 7.26
C ILE A 57 5.36 13.68 7.20
N ASP A 58 6.44 13.83 6.44
CA ASP A 58 7.11 15.11 6.24
C ASP A 58 6.22 16.14 5.55
N ALA A 59 5.45 15.72 4.53
CA ALA A 59 4.47 16.57 3.88
C ALA A 59 3.37 17.03 4.86
N PHE A 60 2.89 16.14 5.74
CA PHE A 60 1.94 16.50 6.78
C PHE A 60 2.52 17.49 7.79
N HIS A 61 3.76 17.30 8.25
CA HIS A 61 4.43 18.26 9.13
C HIS A 61 4.54 19.66 8.50
N LYS A 62 4.83 19.72 7.19
CA LYS A 62 4.93 20.97 6.43
C LYS A 62 3.58 21.54 6.01
N ARG A 63 2.47 20.85 6.29
CA ARG A 63 1.12 21.17 5.79
C ARG A 63 1.05 21.26 4.26
N ASP A 64 1.89 20.49 3.58
CA ASP A 64 1.97 20.44 2.13
C ASP A 64 1.02 19.37 1.56
N ALA A 65 -0.23 19.80 1.33
CA ALA A 65 -1.27 18.93 0.80
C ALA A 65 -0.96 18.41 -0.63
N ALA A 66 -0.25 19.20 -1.43
CA ALA A 66 0.06 18.83 -2.81
C ALA A 66 1.06 17.67 -2.85
N THR A 67 2.14 17.77 -2.08
CA THR A 67 3.13 16.69 -1.96
C THR A 67 2.51 15.46 -1.31
N ALA A 68 1.73 15.61 -0.22
CA ALA A 68 1.07 14.48 0.43
C ALA A 68 0.17 13.70 -0.54
N ARG A 69 -0.60 14.42 -1.36
CA ARG A 69 -1.44 13.81 -2.41
C ARG A 69 -0.60 13.08 -3.45
N GLN A 70 0.44 13.72 -3.98
CA GLN A 70 1.29 13.13 -5.01
C GLN A 70 1.93 11.82 -4.52
N VAL A 71 2.48 11.83 -3.30
CA VAL A 71 3.12 10.63 -2.72
C VAL A 71 2.08 9.52 -2.49
N ALA A 72 0.91 9.86 -1.95
CA ALA A 72 -0.16 8.88 -1.73
C ALA A 72 -0.66 8.25 -3.05
N GLU A 73 -0.85 9.05 -4.10
CA GLU A 73 -1.24 8.54 -5.42
C GLU A 73 -0.17 7.61 -6.00
N GLN A 74 1.10 7.99 -5.90
CA GLN A 74 2.20 7.17 -6.39
C GLN A 74 2.30 5.84 -5.62
N HIS A 75 2.23 5.90 -4.29
CA HIS A 75 2.26 4.74 -3.41
C HIS A 75 1.18 3.71 -3.76
N VAL A 76 -0.06 4.16 -3.95
CA VAL A 76 -1.18 3.27 -4.30
C VAL A 76 -1.00 2.69 -5.71
N LYS A 77 -0.62 3.51 -6.71
CA LYS A 77 -0.43 3.03 -8.09
C LYS A 77 0.67 1.97 -8.18
N THR A 78 1.81 2.20 -7.53
CA THR A 78 2.91 1.25 -7.52
C THR A 78 2.52 -0.03 -6.78
N THR A 79 1.88 0.08 -5.63
CA THR A 79 1.41 -1.11 -4.88
C THR A 79 0.39 -1.92 -5.68
N LEU A 80 -0.54 -1.26 -6.39
CA LEU A 80 -1.49 -1.94 -7.27
C LEU A 80 -0.77 -2.72 -8.37
N HIS A 81 0.23 -2.11 -9.02
CA HIS A 81 1.02 -2.78 -10.05
C HIS A 81 1.72 -4.03 -9.50
N ASP A 82 2.30 -3.95 -8.30
CA ASP A 82 2.94 -5.08 -7.64
C ASP A 82 1.94 -6.22 -7.33
N VAL A 83 0.74 -5.88 -6.86
CA VAL A 83 -0.34 -6.85 -6.59
C VAL A 83 -0.83 -7.52 -7.88
N LEU A 84 -0.95 -6.78 -8.97
CA LEU A 84 -1.37 -7.34 -10.26
C LEU A 84 -0.31 -8.27 -10.84
N ALA A 85 0.96 -7.85 -10.81
CA ALA A 85 2.08 -8.70 -11.25
C ALA A 85 2.17 -10.00 -10.43
N ALA A 86 1.97 -9.90 -9.11
CA ALA A 86 1.85 -11.04 -8.20
C ALA A 86 0.75 -12.02 -8.61
N PHE A 87 -0.44 -11.48 -8.88
CA PHE A 87 -1.60 -12.26 -9.29
C PHE A 87 -1.38 -12.95 -10.64
N GLU A 88 -0.86 -12.25 -11.64
CA GLU A 88 -0.55 -12.81 -12.95
C GLU A 88 0.48 -13.94 -12.87
N LYS A 89 1.53 -13.79 -12.06
CA LYS A 89 2.51 -14.85 -11.81
C LYS A 89 1.84 -16.08 -11.22
N LEU A 90 1.01 -15.90 -10.20
CA LEU A 90 0.29 -17.00 -9.56
C LEU A 90 -0.66 -17.71 -10.53
N GLN A 91 -1.32 -16.98 -11.43
CA GLN A 91 -2.16 -17.59 -12.47
C GLN A 91 -1.34 -18.43 -13.47
N LYS A 92 -0.17 -17.95 -13.89
CA LYS A 92 0.73 -18.70 -14.79
C LYS A 92 1.21 -19.99 -14.13
N ASP A 93 1.70 -19.90 -12.90
CA ASP A 93 2.23 -21.06 -12.14
C ASP A 93 1.17 -22.15 -11.93
N ARG A 94 -0.12 -21.79 -11.82
CA ARG A 94 -1.23 -22.74 -11.69
C ARG A 94 -1.66 -23.36 -13.02
N ARG A 95 -1.37 -22.75 -14.16
CA ARG A 95 -1.67 -23.28 -15.51
C ARG A 95 -0.59 -24.21 -16.05
N SER A 96 0.62 -24.10 -15.52
CA SER A 96 1.77 -24.93 -15.89
C SER A 96 1.92 -26.21 -15.05
N LYS A 97 0.99 -26.44 -14.11
CA LYS A 97 0.83 -27.69 -13.34
C LYS A 97 -0.38 -28.46 -13.85
#